data_AF-A0A7C4J6S5-F1
#
_entry.id   AF-A0A7C4J6S5-F1
#
_cell.length_a   1.000
_cell.length_b   1.000
_cell.length_c   1.000
_cell.angle_alpha   90.00
_cell.angle_beta   90.00
_cell.angle_gamma   90.00
#
_symmetry.space_group_name_H-M   'P 1'
#
loop_
_entity.id
_entity.type
_entity.pdbx_description
1 polymer ?
#
loop_
_entity_poly.entity_id
_entity_poly.type
_entity_poly.pdbx_seq_one_letter_code
_entity_poly.pdbx_strand_id
1 'polypeptide(L)'
;MPLPKRGPQRVAVRGPLPTAESVLMIGLRTVEWTHSDRWALEVLAQIMEERLLKTIRFQRGLAYDVHVFADYFSDTGYFGLGAQVESRHCAQVQCLIEEEPDCIFALAAMPRRADV
;
A
#
# COMPACT_ATOMS: atom_id res chain seq x y z
N MET A 1 -6.29 22.15 6.06
CA MET A 1 -6.99 22.28 4.77
C MET A 1 -7.69 20.95 4.49
N PRO A 2 -8.99 20.90 4.19
CA PRO A 2 -9.64 19.64 3.82
C PRO A 2 -8.99 19.12 2.54
N LEU A 3 -8.69 17.84 2.52
CA LEU A 3 -8.09 17.21 1.36
C LEU A 3 -9.06 17.23 0.17
N PRO A 4 -8.58 17.27 -1.09
CA PRO A 4 -9.42 17.22 -2.27
C PRO A 4 -10.41 16.03 -2.24
N LYS A 5 -11.54 16.08 -2.96
CA LYS A 5 -12.44 14.92 -3.00
C LYS A 5 -11.97 13.80 -3.95
N ARG A 6 -11.02 14.08 -4.85
CA ARG A 6 -10.53 13.15 -5.89
C ARG A 6 -9.05 13.40 -6.23
N GLY A 7 -8.35 12.35 -6.70
CA GLY A 7 -6.95 12.36 -7.16
C GLY A 7 -5.98 11.66 -6.20
N PRO A 8 -4.74 11.34 -6.62
CA PRO A 8 -3.72 10.85 -5.70
C PRO A 8 -3.41 11.93 -4.67
N GLN A 9 -3.52 11.60 -3.40
CA GLN A 9 -3.27 12.53 -2.31
C GLN A 9 -1.96 12.19 -1.62
N ARG A 10 -1.03 13.14 -1.64
CA ARG A 10 0.16 13.07 -0.79
C ARG A 10 -0.16 13.74 0.53
N VAL A 11 -0.38 12.93 1.57
CA VAL A 11 -0.60 13.40 2.93
C VAL A 11 0.65 13.08 3.74
N ALA A 12 1.29 14.10 4.30
CA ALA A 12 2.40 13.93 5.23
C ALA A 12 1.94 14.32 6.63
N VAL A 13 1.78 13.32 7.51
CA VAL A 13 1.52 13.57 8.93
C VAL A 13 2.87 13.70 9.64
N ARG A 14 3.15 14.86 10.22
CA ARG A 14 4.37 15.12 11.00
C ARG A 14 3.99 15.50 12.41
N GLY A 15 4.34 14.65 13.37
CA GLY A 15 4.35 14.97 14.80
C GLY A 15 5.79 14.96 15.33
N PRO A 16 6.04 15.49 16.53
CA PRO A 16 7.27 15.18 17.25
C PRO A 16 7.21 13.71 17.66
N LEU A 17 7.71 12.82 16.81
CA LEU A 17 7.89 11.42 17.16
C LEU A 17 9.19 11.30 17.98
N PRO A 18 9.18 10.61 19.12
CA PRO A 18 10.39 10.36 19.91
C PRO A 18 11.49 9.67 19.10
N THR A 19 11.10 8.92 18.07
CA THR A 19 11.95 8.23 17.11
C THR A 19 11.88 8.92 15.75
N ALA A 20 13.00 8.89 15.00
CA ALA A 20 13.05 9.37 13.62
C ALA A 20 12.45 8.31 12.67
N GLU A 21 11.22 7.88 12.95
CA GLU A 21 10.49 6.89 12.16
C GLU A 21 9.34 7.53 11.39
N SER A 22 8.99 6.91 10.28
CA SER A 22 7.85 7.28 9.44
C SER A 22 7.09 6.02 9.07
N VAL A 23 5.77 6.13 9.02
CA VAL A 23 4.89 5.11 8.43
C VAL A 23 4.50 5.61 7.04
N LEU A 24 4.95 4.90 6.02
CA LEU A 24 4.52 5.09 4.64
C LEU A 24 3.29 4.23 4.40
N MET A 25 2.24 4.80 3.79
CA MET A 25 1.04 4.07 3.37
C MET A 25 0.74 4.40 1.91
N ILE A 26 0.57 3.38 1.08
CA ILE A 26 0.18 3.50 -0.33
C ILE A 26 -0.97 2.52 -0.57
N GLY A 27 -2.04 2.96 -1.20
CA GLY A 27 -3.16 2.08 -1.48
C GLY A 27 -4.12 2.63 -2.50
N LEU A 28 -5.01 1.77 -2.97
CA LEU A 28 -6.06 2.07 -3.93
C LEU A 28 -7.41 1.57 -3.41
N ARG A 29 -8.50 2.13 -3.95
CA ARG A 29 -9.84 1.56 -3.77
C ARG A 29 -9.95 0.26 -4.57
N THR A 30 -10.57 -0.75 -3.96
CA THR A 30 -10.85 -2.06 -4.56
C THR A 30 -12.33 -2.42 -4.39
N VAL A 31 -12.61 -3.72 -4.30
CA VAL A 31 -13.93 -4.33 -4.36
C VAL A 31 -14.57 -4.48 -2.98
N GLU A 32 -15.89 -4.61 -2.94
CA GLU A 32 -16.66 -4.87 -1.73
C GLU A 32 -16.55 -6.32 -1.21
N TRP A 33 -17.02 -6.55 0.00
CA TRP A 33 -16.88 -7.82 0.75
C TRP A 33 -17.39 -9.06 0.01
N THR A 34 -18.42 -8.96 -0.82
CA THR A 34 -19.04 -10.10 -1.53
C THR A 34 -18.47 -10.34 -2.92
N HIS A 35 -17.51 -9.54 -3.36
CA HIS A 35 -16.97 -9.62 -4.71
C HIS A 35 -16.16 -10.92 -4.93
N SER A 36 -16.26 -11.51 -6.12
CA SER A 36 -15.57 -12.76 -6.47
C SER A 36 -14.05 -12.67 -6.31
N ASP A 37 -13.50 -11.50 -6.61
CA ASP A 37 -12.05 -11.27 -6.66
C ASP A 37 -11.42 -11.08 -5.27
N ARG A 38 -12.22 -11.08 -4.19
CA ARG A 38 -11.74 -10.95 -2.81
C ARG A 38 -10.61 -11.93 -2.50
N TRP A 39 -10.80 -13.20 -2.83
CA TRP A 39 -9.78 -14.21 -2.54
C TRP A 39 -8.52 -14.07 -3.40
N ALA A 40 -8.66 -13.57 -4.63
CA ALA A 40 -7.51 -13.29 -5.48
C ALA A 40 -6.67 -12.14 -4.91
N LEU A 41 -7.33 -11.11 -4.36
CA LEU A 41 -6.67 -9.99 -3.67
C LEU A 41 -5.93 -10.42 -2.40
N GLU A 42 -6.50 -11.32 -1.60
CA GLU A 42 -5.83 -11.86 -0.41
C GLU A 42 -4.55 -12.62 -0.77
N VAL A 43 -4.61 -13.49 -1.78
CA VAL A 43 -3.44 -14.24 -2.26
C VAL A 43 -2.39 -13.29 -2.83
N LEU A 44 -2.83 -12.28 -3.58
CA LEU A 44 -1.95 -11.25 -4.12
C LEU A 44 -1.25 -10.46 -3.00
N ALA A 45 -1.97 -10.10 -1.93
CA ALA A 45 -1.40 -9.42 -0.77
C ALA A 45 -0.25 -10.23 -0.17
N GLN A 46 -0.46 -11.53 0.07
CA GLN A 46 0.56 -12.43 0.62
C GLN A 46 1.81 -12.53 -0.27
N ILE A 47 1.62 -12.75 -1.58
CA ILE A 47 2.76 -12.85 -2.52
C ILE A 47 3.54 -11.54 -2.58
N MET A 48 2.85 -10.40 -2.61
CA MET A 48 3.48 -9.08 -2.64
C MET A 48 4.22 -8.77 -1.34
N GLU A 49 3.63 -9.11 -0.18
CA GLU A 49 4.24 -8.91 1.13
C GLU A 49 5.56 -9.67 1.24
N GLU A 50 5.57 -10.95 0.87
CA GLU A 50 6.79 -11.77 0.88
C GLU A 50 7.89 -11.18 -0.02
N ARG A 51 7.54 -10.73 -1.23
CA ARG A 51 8.51 -10.11 -2.16
C ARG A 51 9.06 -8.80 -1.60
N LEU A 52 8.21 -7.93 -1.07
CA LEU A 52 8.62 -6.62 -0.55
C LEU A 52 9.39 -6.73 0.75
N LEU A 53 9.02 -7.64 1.66
CA LEU A 53 9.83 -7.96 2.84
C LEU A 53 11.22 -8.43 2.45
N LYS A 54 11.33 -9.31 1.45
CA LYS A 54 12.62 -9.77 0.94
C LYS A 54 13.45 -8.60 0.39
N THR A 55 12.87 -7.76 -0.47
CA THR A 55 13.59 -6.68 -1.15
C THR A 55 13.94 -5.52 -0.21
N ILE A 56 13.01 -5.06 0.62
CA ILE A 56 13.16 -3.84 1.42
C ILE A 56 13.80 -4.16 2.78
N ARG A 57 13.31 -5.19 3.48
CA ARG A 57 13.79 -5.54 4.82
C ARG A 57 15.00 -6.47 4.78
N PHE A 58 14.90 -7.64 4.14
CA PHE A 58 15.95 -8.65 4.27
C PHE A 58 17.20 -8.35 3.45
N GLN A 59 17.04 -7.84 2.23
CA GLN A 59 18.20 -7.54 1.36
C GLN A 59 18.83 -6.17 1.65
N ARG A 60 18.03 -5.18 2.06
CA ARG A 60 18.48 -3.78 2.18
C ARG A 60 18.42 -3.21 3.60
N GLY A 61 17.70 -3.84 4.53
CA GLY A 61 17.57 -3.36 5.90
C GLY A 61 16.89 -1.98 6.03
N LEU A 62 16.05 -1.59 5.05
CA LEU A 62 15.49 -0.24 4.98
C LEU A 62 14.18 -0.06 5.78
N ALA A 63 13.52 -1.15 6.13
CA ALA A 63 12.25 -1.13 6.84
C ALA A 63 12.26 -2.04 8.09
N TYR A 64 11.67 -1.53 9.16
CA TYR A 64 11.37 -2.29 10.37
C TYR A 64 10.17 -3.20 10.19
N ASP A 65 9.25 -2.82 9.31
CA ASP A 65 8.08 -3.60 8.96
C ASP A 65 7.61 -3.24 7.55
N VAL A 66 7.06 -4.22 6.85
CA VAL A 66 6.37 -4.04 5.57
C VAL A 66 5.15 -4.95 5.61
N HIS A 67 3.98 -4.38 5.35
CA HIS A 67 2.73 -5.11 5.33
C HIS A 67 1.92 -4.81 4.07
N VAL A 68 1.24 -5.83 3.55
CA VAL A 68 0.31 -5.70 2.42
C VAL A 68 -1.04 -6.29 2.82
N PHE A 69 -2.12 -5.57 2.53
CA PHE A 69 -3.45 -5.93 3.00
C PHE A 69 -4.52 -5.58 1.99
N ALA A 70 -5.63 -6.29 2.10
CA ALA A 70 -6.87 -5.99 1.42
C ALA A 70 -7.97 -5.92 2.48
N ASP A 71 -8.57 -4.75 2.66
CA ASP A 71 -9.72 -4.58 3.54
C ASP A 71 -10.98 -4.38 2.70
N TYR A 72 -12.09 -4.93 3.18
CA TYR A 72 -13.36 -4.92 2.47
C TYR A 72 -14.48 -4.44 3.37
N PHE A 73 -15.33 -3.60 2.79
CA PHE A 73 -16.54 -3.04 3.38
C PHE A 73 -17.75 -3.51 2.57
N SER A 74 -18.96 -3.15 3.03
CA SER A 74 -20.20 -3.55 2.37
C SER A 74 -20.37 -2.97 0.95
N ASP A 75 -19.75 -1.82 0.68
CA ASP A 75 -19.93 -1.00 -0.52
C ASP A 75 -18.62 -0.69 -1.26
N THR A 76 -17.47 -1.05 -0.70
CA THR A 76 -16.15 -0.75 -1.26
C THR A 76 -15.09 -1.63 -0.59
N GLY A 77 -13.86 -1.59 -1.10
CA GLY A 77 -12.68 -2.05 -0.37
C GLY A 77 -11.51 -1.12 -0.60
N TYR A 78 -10.39 -1.42 0.04
CA TYR A 78 -9.08 -0.93 -0.41
C TYR A 78 -8.04 -2.02 -0.34
N PHE A 79 -7.07 -1.92 -1.22
CA PHE A 79 -5.86 -2.73 -1.19
C PHE A 79 -4.70 -1.77 -0.96
N GLY A 80 -3.90 -2.07 0.03
CA GLY A 80 -2.88 -1.16 0.50
C GLY A 80 -1.64 -1.89 0.96
N LEU A 81 -0.60 -1.10 1.10
CA LEU A 81 0.64 -1.48 1.70
C LEU A 81 1.08 -0.38 2.65
N GLY A 82 1.65 -0.81 3.77
CA GLY A 82 2.38 0.06 4.66
C GLY A 82 3.82 -0.40 4.88
N ALA A 83 4.67 0.56 5.22
CA ALA A 83 6.04 0.28 5.65
C ALA A 83 6.41 1.21 6.80
N GLN A 84 7.02 0.64 7.86
CA GLN A 84 7.62 1.41 8.93
C GLN A 84 9.12 1.51 8.69
N VAL A 85 9.61 2.74 8.57
CA VAL A 85 10.97 3.03 8.11
C VAL A 85 11.60 4.13 8.95
N GLU A 86 12.92 4.21 8.93
CA GLU A 86 13.61 5.42 9.38
C GLU A 86 13.27 6.57 8.42
N SER A 87 12.94 7.75 8.95
CA SER A 87 12.38 8.89 8.19
C SER A 87 13.25 9.32 7.00
N ARG A 88 14.58 9.16 7.09
CA ARG A 88 15.50 9.46 5.98
C ARG A 88 15.37 8.51 4.78
N HIS A 89 14.87 7.30 5.00
CA HIS A 89 14.70 6.27 3.97
C HIS A 89 13.31 6.28 3.34
N CYS A 90 12.37 7.08 3.86
CA CYS A 90 10.97 7.09 3.41
C CYS A 90 10.82 7.30 1.90
N ALA A 91 11.51 8.29 1.32
CA ALA A 91 11.47 8.55 -0.12
C ALA A 91 12.07 7.40 -0.94
N GLN A 92 13.17 6.80 -0.45
CA GLN A 92 13.82 5.67 -1.11
C GLN A 92 12.91 4.44 -1.11
N VAL A 93 12.29 4.14 0.03
CA VAL A 93 11.36 3.00 0.17
C VAL A 93 10.12 3.22 -0.68
N GLN A 94 9.58 4.45 -0.74
CA GLN A 94 8.49 4.79 -1.66
C GLN A 94 8.86 4.47 -3.12
N CYS A 95 10.02 4.88 -3.61
CA CYS A 95 10.44 4.57 -4.98
C CYS A 95 10.54 3.06 -5.22
N LEU A 96 11.09 2.29 -4.27
CA LEU A 96 11.21 0.84 -4.41
C LEU A 96 9.86 0.12 -4.48
N ILE A 97 8.87 0.60 -3.72
CA ILE A 97 7.51 0.08 -3.78
C ILE A 97 6.88 0.42 -5.14
N GLU A 98 7.05 1.66 -5.61
CA GLU A 98 6.47 2.12 -6.88
C GLU A 98 7.12 1.44 -8.10
N GLU A 99 8.40 1.05 -8.01
CA GLU A 99 9.12 0.34 -9.08
C GLU A 99 8.78 -1.15 -9.15
N GLU A 100 8.19 -1.73 -8.10
CA GLU A 100 7.95 -3.17 -8.06
C GLU A 100 6.84 -3.53 -9.06
N PRO A 101 7.11 -4.43 -10.04
CA PRO A 101 6.21 -4.67 -11.17
C PRO A 101 4.85 -5.20 -10.70
N ASP A 102 4.81 -6.01 -9.65
CA ASP A 102 3.56 -6.55 -9.10
C ASP A 102 2.70 -5.46 -8.45
N CYS A 103 3.31 -4.40 -7.89
CA CYS A 103 2.56 -3.26 -7.38
C CYS A 103 1.81 -2.57 -8.52
N ILE A 104 2.48 -2.23 -9.62
CA ILE A 104 1.86 -1.54 -10.77
C ILE A 104 0.84 -2.42 -11.49
N PHE A 105 1.12 -3.71 -11.71
CA PHE A 105 0.20 -4.61 -12.41
C PHE A 105 -1.04 -4.97 -11.57
N ALA A 106 -0.89 -5.15 -10.25
CA ALA A 106 -2.02 -5.22 -9.32
C ALA A 106 -2.88 -3.95 -9.39
N LEU A 107 -2.24 -2.77 -9.38
CA LEU A 107 -2.88 -1.45 -9.41
C LEU A 107 -3.61 -1.14 -10.74
N ALA A 108 -3.10 -1.63 -11.87
CA ALA A 108 -3.61 -1.32 -13.21
C ALA A 108 -4.64 -2.32 -13.75
N ALA A 109 -4.59 -3.58 -13.31
CA ALA A 109 -5.43 -4.66 -13.84
C ALA A 109 -6.79 -4.78 -13.15
N MET A 110 -7.00 -4.15 -11.99
CA MET A 110 -8.30 -4.19 -11.33
C MET A 110 -9.34 -3.38 -12.13
N PRO A 111 -10.49 -3.98 -12.47
CA PRO A 111 -11.48 -3.32 -13.30
C PRO A 111 -11.97 -2.06 -12.58
N ARG A 112 -11.76 -0.89 -13.21
CA ARG A 112 -12.56 0.30 -12.93
C ARG A 112 -13.96 0.08 -13.50
N ARG A 113 -14.74 -0.85 -12.95
CA ARG A 113 -16.15 -0.89 -13.28
C ARG A 113 -16.84 0.22 -12.52
N ALA A 114 -17.03 1.31 -13.26
CA ALA A 114 -18.12 2.22 -13.04
C ALA A 114 -19.44 1.42 -12.96
N ASP A 115 -20.28 1.83 -12.03
CA ASP A 115 -21.74 1.70 -12.04
C ASP A 115 -22.33 0.29 -11.84
N VAL A 116 -22.74 0.01 -10.59
CA VAL A 116 -24.09 -0.48 -10.24
C VAL A 116 -24.57 0.27 -9.00
#